data_AF-A0A5C8Z7Z7-F1
#
_entry.id   AF-A0A5C8Z7Z7-F1
#
_cell.length_a   1.000
_cell.length_b   1.000
_cell.length_c   1.000
_cell.angle_alpha   90.00
_cell.angle_beta   90.00
_cell.angle_gamma   90.00
#
_symmetry.space_group_name_H-M   'P 1'
#
loop_
_entity.id
_entity.type
_entity.pdbx_description
1 polymer ?
#
loop_
_entity_poly.entity_id
_entity_poly.type
_entity_poly.pdbx_seq_one_letter_code
_entity_poly.pdbx_strand_id
1 'polypeptide(L)'
;MKPLPMLKSNSSSLLPAHPNKRLQTGLTLIELIIAIVIISIAAVAISATLGRQVLFNVDPMLQSQAQLLARSYLQEVSSKAFFDPSNDPRLQSGLTQAEVSAALLDQSQSASSNNRSTWDNLYEYHDYSDNIRDINGNLITELAAYQVAIDIDVSAGLTLDTLSNSSTCPATIARIDISVTDPSNQVTRLSGYRTAYWDESTYWAGGC
;
A
#
# COMPACT_ATOMS: atom_id res chain seq x y z
N MET A 1 -11.68 -59.19 87.29
CA MET A 1 -11.52 -57.71 87.32
C MET A 1 -11.76 -57.22 85.90
N LYS A 2 -12.67 -56.32 85.53
CA LYS A 2 -13.65 -55.45 86.21
C LYS A 2 -14.54 -54.92 85.05
N PRO A 3 -15.89 -54.94 85.11
CA PRO A 3 -16.72 -54.39 84.04
C PRO A 3 -17.07 -52.89 84.28
N LEU A 4 -17.59 -52.25 83.21
CA LEU A 4 -18.27 -50.94 83.09
C LEU A 4 -17.36 -49.69 82.89
N PRO A 5 -17.82 -48.59 82.22
CA PRO A 5 -19.22 -48.23 81.90
C PRO A 5 -19.50 -47.77 80.45
N MET A 6 -20.79 -47.78 80.08
CA MET A 6 -21.34 -47.05 78.93
C MET A 6 -21.23 -45.53 79.13
N LEU A 7 -20.83 -44.80 78.09
CA LEU A 7 -20.90 -43.34 78.04
C LEU A 7 -21.77 -42.90 76.86
N LYS A 8 -22.56 -41.87 77.18
CA LYS A 8 -23.79 -41.45 76.51
C LYS A 8 -23.53 -40.79 75.16
N SER A 9 -24.50 -40.99 74.26
CA SER A 9 -24.76 -40.14 73.09
C SER A 9 -24.81 -38.67 73.51
N ASN A 10 -23.95 -37.84 72.91
CA ASN A 10 -24.02 -36.39 73.01
C ASN A 10 -24.65 -35.82 71.74
N SER A 11 -25.82 -35.25 71.97
CA SER A 11 -26.67 -34.52 71.05
C SER A 11 -26.04 -33.19 70.63
N SER A 12 -26.09 -32.93 69.32
CA SER A 12 -26.51 -31.67 68.67
C SER A 12 -25.90 -30.33 69.11
N SER A 13 -25.13 -29.72 68.21
CA SER A 13 -25.03 -28.25 68.08
C SER A 13 -24.77 -27.90 66.62
N LEU A 14 -25.83 -27.92 65.81
CA LEU A 14 -25.80 -27.36 64.46
C LEU A 14 -26.08 -25.85 64.58
N LEU A 15 -25.08 -25.07 64.18
CA LEU A 15 -25.17 -23.62 64.02
C LEU A 15 -26.37 -23.27 63.11
N PRO A 16 -27.19 -22.26 63.46
CA PRO A 16 -28.22 -21.77 62.55
C PRO A 16 -27.58 -21.07 61.35
N ALA A 17 -27.79 -21.62 60.15
CA ALA A 17 -27.56 -20.91 58.91
C ALA A 17 -28.46 -19.66 58.91
N HIS A 18 -27.86 -18.47 58.84
CA HIS A 18 -28.61 -17.24 58.60
C HIS A 18 -29.21 -17.31 57.18
N PRO A 19 -30.53 -17.30 57.02
CA PRO A 19 -31.11 -17.17 55.71
C PRO A 19 -30.82 -15.76 55.20
N ASN A 20 -30.03 -15.65 54.12
CA ASN A 20 -30.00 -14.44 53.32
C ASN A 20 -31.43 -14.22 52.80
N LYS A 21 -32.19 -13.33 53.45
CA LYS A 21 -33.46 -12.84 52.91
C LYS A 21 -33.15 -12.12 51.61
N ARG A 22 -33.23 -12.84 50.49
CA ARG A 22 -33.39 -12.21 49.20
C ARG A 22 -34.74 -11.50 49.25
N LEU A 23 -34.70 -10.17 49.37
CA LEU A 23 -35.86 -9.33 49.19
C LEU A 23 -36.25 -9.47 47.71
N GLN A 24 -37.20 -10.37 47.43
CA GLN A 24 -37.86 -10.40 46.14
C GLN A 24 -38.80 -9.20 46.08
N THR A 25 -38.30 -8.10 45.54
CA THR A 25 -39.11 -6.98 45.09
C THR A 25 -39.58 -7.31 43.68
N GLY A 26 -40.88 -7.53 43.51
CA GLY A 26 -41.47 -7.70 42.18
C GLY A 26 -41.28 -6.44 41.33
N LEU A 27 -41.14 -6.62 40.02
CA LEU A 27 -41.09 -5.51 39.07
C LEU A 27 -42.50 -5.00 38.81
N THR A 28 -42.65 -3.68 38.69
CA THR A 28 -43.95 -3.09 38.33
C THR A 28 -44.18 -3.18 36.82
N LEU A 29 -45.44 -3.20 36.38
CA LEU A 29 -45.78 -3.24 34.95
C LEU A 29 -45.23 -2.02 34.18
N ILE A 30 -45.23 -0.85 34.83
CA ILE A 30 -44.67 0.38 34.24
C ILE A 30 -43.15 0.31 34.07
N GLU A 31 -42.45 -0.31 35.03
CA GLU A 31 -41.00 -0.49 35.01
C GLU A 31 -40.56 -1.43 33.88
N LEU A 32 -41.35 -2.49 33.63
CA LEU A 32 -41.15 -3.37 32.47
C LEU A 32 -41.35 -2.63 31.14
N ILE A 33 -42.40 -1.80 31.04
CA ILE A 33 -42.67 -1.00 29.83
C ILE A 33 -41.52 -0.03 29.56
N ILE A 34 -41.06 0.69 30.59
CA ILE A 34 -39.94 1.64 30.44
C ILE A 34 -38.66 0.90 30.05
N ALA A 35 -38.40 -0.28 30.62
CA ALA A 35 -37.23 -1.08 30.27
C ALA A 35 -37.22 -1.51 28.79
N ILE A 36 -38.32 -2.06 28.27
CA ILE A 36 -38.38 -2.47 26.85
C ILE A 36 -38.28 -1.27 25.91
N VAL A 37 -38.81 -0.10 26.29
CA VAL A 37 -38.70 1.14 25.50
C VAL A 37 -37.25 1.61 25.44
N ILE A 38 -36.54 1.64 26.57
CA ILE A 38 -35.13 2.03 26.63
C ILE A 38 -34.27 1.07 25.80
N ILE A 39 -34.48 -0.24 25.93
CA ILE A 39 -33.76 -1.26 25.16
C ILE A 39 -34.02 -1.10 23.65
N SER A 40 -35.25 -0.78 23.26
CA SER A 40 -35.60 -0.56 21.85
C SER A 40 -34.87 0.64 21.26
N ILE A 41 -34.83 1.77 21.98
CA ILE A 41 -34.11 2.96 21.55
C ILE A 41 -32.59 2.68 21.46
N ALA A 42 -32.04 1.97 22.45
CA ALA A 42 -30.64 1.57 22.45
C ALA A 42 -30.30 0.65 21.26
N ALA A 43 -31.16 -0.33 20.96
CA ALA A 43 -30.96 -1.26 19.84
C ALA A 43 -30.97 -0.55 18.47
N VAL A 44 -31.83 0.45 18.28
CA VAL A 44 -31.84 1.28 17.06
C VAL A 44 -30.56 2.08 16.93
N ALA A 45 -30.08 2.70 18.02
CA ALA A 45 -28.84 3.47 18.01
C ALA A 45 -27.61 2.58 17.69
N ILE A 46 -27.54 1.38 18.27
CA ILE A 46 -26.46 0.41 18.03
C ILE A 46 -26.51 -0.14 16.60
N SER A 47 -27.70 -0.44 16.08
CA SER A 47 -27.85 -0.94 14.71
C SER A 47 -27.43 0.12 13.68
N ALA A 48 -27.76 1.39 13.94
CA ALA A 48 -27.34 2.51 13.10
C ALA A 48 -25.82 2.74 13.10
N THR A 49 -25.13 2.50 14.22
CA THR A 49 -23.66 2.62 14.28
C THR A 49 -22.94 1.44 13.63
N LEU A 50 -23.47 0.22 13.75
CA LEU A 50 -22.93 -0.97 13.07
C LEU A 50 -23.07 -0.86 11.54
N GLY A 51 -24.19 -0.35 11.03
CA GLY A 51 -24.40 -0.17 9.59
C GLY A 51 -23.40 0.78 8.94
N ARG A 52 -22.95 1.82 9.66
CA ARG A 52 -21.91 2.73 9.17
C ARG A 52 -20.54 2.07 9.07
N GLN A 53 -20.20 1.16 10.00
CA GLN A 53 -18.90 0.48 9.99
C GLN A 53 -18.71 -0.48 8.82
N VAL A 54 -19.79 -1.10 8.33
CA VAL A 54 -19.71 -2.04 7.19
C VAL A 54 -19.31 -1.32 5.89
N LEU A 55 -19.71 -0.07 5.70
CA LEU A 55 -19.40 0.71 4.50
C LEU A 55 -17.94 1.18 4.44
N PHE A 56 -17.31 1.44 5.59
CA PHE A 56 -15.90 1.89 5.64
C PHE A 56 -14.86 0.77 5.45
N ASN A 57 -15.28 -0.49 5.25
CA ASN A 57 -14.37 -1.63 5.16
C ASN A 57 -13.86 -1.94 3.73
N VAL A 58 -14.45 -1.35 2.69
CA VAL A 58 -14.04 -1.61 1.30
C VAL A 58 -12.88 -0.69 0.88
N ASP A 59 -12.88 0.56 1.34
CA ASP A 59 -11.83 1.55 1.09
C ASP A 59 -10.41 1.08 1.46
N PRO A 60 -10.14 0.47 2.64
CA PRO A 60 -8.79 0.02 2.98
C PRO A 60 -8.29 -1.10 2.06
N MET A 61 -9.19 -1.93 1.52
CA MET A 61 -8.82 -2.99 0.58
C MET A 61 -8.40 -2.39 -0.77
N LEU A 62 -9.20 -1.46 -1.32
CA LEU A 62 -8.90 -0.81 -2.60
C LEU A 62 -7.58 -0.03 -2.54
N GLN A 63 -7.36 0.67 -1.42
CA GLN A 63 -6.12 1.41 -1.17
C GLN A 63 -4.91 0.48 -1.03
N SER A 64 -5.04 -0.63 -0.31
CA SER A 64 -3.97 -1.62 -0.18
C SER A 64 -3.60 -2.22 -1.53
N GLN A 65 -4.59 -2.53 -2.37
CA GLN A 65 -4.37 -3.05 -3.71
C GLN A 65 -3.71 -2.01 -4.62
N ALA A 66 -4.17 -0.76 -4.61
CA ALA A 66 -3.55 0.34 -5.34
C ALA A 66 -2.08 0.53 -4.93
N GLN A 67 -1.77 0.40 -3.63
CA GLN A 67 -0.41 0.49 -3.13
C GLN A 67 0.47 -0.68 -3.57
N LEU A 68 -0.04 -1.90 -3.62
CA LEU A 68 0.70 -3.05 -4.14
C LEU A 68 1.00 -2.90 -5.63
N LEU A 69 0.03 -2.41 -6.41
CA LEU A 69 0.22 -2.10 -7.83
C LEU A 69 1.29 -1.02 -8.00
N ALA A 70 1.18 0.11 -7.29
CA ALA A 70 2.14 1.20 -7.39
C ALA A 70 3.57 0.73 -7.02
N ARG A 71 3.73 -0.12 -6.00
CA ARG A 71 5.02 -0.70 -5.62
C ARG A 71 5.57 -1.63 -6.69
N SER A 72 4.73 -2.48 -7.27
CA SER A 72 5.12 -3.40 -8.34
C SER A 72 5.66 -2.62 -9.54
N TYR A 73 4.93 -1.61 -10.00
CA TYR A 73 5.37 -0.75 -11.11
C TYR A 73 6.64 0.02 -10.75
N LEU A 74 6.74 0.58 -9.55
CA LEU A 74 7.96 1.28 -9.12
C LEU A 74 9.18 0.33 -9.12
N GLN A 75 9.02 -0.90 -8.64
CA GLN A 75 10.07 -1.93 -8.66
C GLN A 75 10.44 -2.34 -10.09
N GLU A 76 9.46 -2.48 -10.98
CA GLU A 76 9.68 -2.76 -12.40
C GLU A 76 10.52 -1.65 -13.04
N VAL A 77 10.07 -0.39 -12.98
CA VAL A 77 10.77 0.76 -13.59
C VAL A 77 12.17 0.94 -13.00
N SER A 78 12.30 0.85 -11.67
CA SER A 78 13.60 0.99 -11.00
C SER A 78 14.59 -0.12 -11.35
N SER A 79 14.12 -1.28 -11.83
CA SER A 79 14.96 -2.41 -12.22
C SER A 79 15.52 -2.35 -13.64
N LYS A 80 14.96 -1.50 -14.53
CA LYS A 80 15.39 -1.39 -15.94
C LYS A 80 16.79 -0.80 -16.08
N ALA A 81 17.36 -0.64 -17.26
CA ALA A 81 18.58 0.16 -17.41
C ALA A 81 18.27 1.67 -17.26
N PHE A 82 19.29 2.49 -16.99
CA PHE A 82 19.11 3.95 -16.98
C PHE A 82 19.10 4.52 -18.41
N PHE A 83 20.03 4.04 -19.23
CA PHE A 83 20.14 4.32 -20.66
C PHE A 83 19.70 3.09 -21.46
N ASP A 84 19.29 3.28 -22.71
CA ASP A 84 19.17 2.21 -23.70
C ASP A 84 20.49 1.40 -23.73
N PRO A 85 20.44 0.07 -23.53
CA PRO A 85 21.64 -0.78 -23.55
C PRO A 85 22.48 -0.71 -24.82
N SER A 86 21.89 -0.36 -25.97
CA SER A 86 22.55 -0.22 -27.28
C SER A 86 23.56 0.92 -27.30
N ASN A 87 23.34 1.95 -26.49
CA ASN A 87 24.16 3.16 -26.42
C ASN A 87 24.47 3.54 -24.95
N ASP A 88 24.63 2.53 -24.07
CA ASP A 88 24.96 2.75 -22.65
C ASP A 88 26.43 3.20 -22.49
N PRO A 89 26.70 4.40 -21.95
CA PRO A 89 28.05 4.92 -21.75
C PRO A 89 28.92 4.09 -20.79
N ARG A 90 28.33 3.19 -19.99
CA ARG A 90 29.09 2.28 -19.11
C ARG A 90 29.62 1.05 -19.85
N LEU A 91 29.00 0.71 -20.98
CA LEU A 91 29.30 -0.51 -21.74
C LEU A 91 30.08 -0.18 -23.03
N GLN A 92 29.89 1.02 -23.57
CA GLN A 92 30.54 1.46 -24.80
C GLN A 92 31.36 2.73 -24.57
N SER A 93 32.60 2.73 -25.06
CA SER A 93 33.49 3.90 -25.10
C SER A 93 33.35 4.69 -26.39
N GLY A 94 33.56 6.01 -26.35
CA GLY A 94 33.64 6.87 -27.53
C GLY A 94 32.30 7.36 -28.09
N LEU A 95 31.21 7.21 -27.33
CA LEU A 95 29.93 7.83 -27.64
C LEU A 95 30.06 9.36 -27.57
N THR A 96 29.40 10.03 -28.50
CA THR A 96 29.16 11.45 -28.40
C THR A 96 28.13 11.75 -27.32
N GLN A 97 28.16 12.95 -26.78
CA GLN A 97 27.16 13.41 -25.81
C GLN A 97 25.72 13.29 -26.36
N ALA A 98 25.53 13.57 -27.65
CA ALA A 98 24.23 13.47 -28.29
C ALA A 98 23.70 12.02 -28.31
N GLU A 99 24.58 11.04 -28.53
CA GLU A 99 24.19 9.62 -28.51
C GLU A 99 23.79 9.17 -27.10
N VAL A 100 24.49 9.61 -26.05
CA VAL A 100 24.13 9.29 -24.65
C VAL A 100 22.80 9.94 -24.27
N SER A 101 22.58 11.21 -24.64
CA SER A 101 21.30 11.89 -24.40
C SER A 101 20.15 11.23 -25.16
N ALA A 102 20.38 10.75 -26.38
CA ALA A 102 19.38 9.99 -27.14
C ALA A 102 19.07 8.64 -26.47
N ALA A 103 20.10 7.92 -25.99
CA ALA A 103 19.93 6.66 -25.27
C ALA A 103 19.16 6.81 -23.95
N LEU A 104 19.30 7.95 -23.27
CA LEU A 104 18.53 8.25 -22.08
C LEU A 104 17.04 8.38 -22.39
N LEU A 105 16.73 9.12 -23.45
CA LEU A 105 15.36 9.49 -23.83
C LEU A 105 14.73 8.50 -24.82
N ASP A 106 15.36 7.33 -25.01
CA ASP A 106 14.82 6.34 -25.94
C ASP A 106 13.47 5.80 -25.43
N GLN A 107 12.52 5.77 -26.36
CA GLN A 107 11.19 5.21 -26.19
C GLN A 107 10.80 4.32 -27.39
N SER A 108 11.80 3.78 -28.08
CA SER A 108 11.58 3.11 -29.37
C SER A 108 10.75 1.84 -29.23
N GLN A 109 10.79 1.18 -28.07
CA GLN A 109 10.08 -0.08 -27.83
C GLN A 109 8.67 0.14 -27.33
N SER A 110 8.45 1.09 -26.42
CA SER A 110 7.12 1.48 -25.93
C SER A 110 6.25 2.10 -27.02
N ALA A 111 6.86 2.77 -28.01
CA ALA A 111 6.15 3.28 -29.18
C ALA A 111 5.48 2.18 -30.02
N SER A 112 5.96 0.94 -29.93
CA SER A 112 5.50 -0.18 -30.76
C SER A 112 4.49 -1.11 -30.07
N SER A 113 4.50 -1.15 -28.73
CA SER A 113 3.76 -2.16 -27.97
C SER A 113 3.67 -1.83 -26.47
N ASN A 114 2.55 -2.22 -25.85
CA ASN A 114 2.40 -2.23 -24.39
C ASN A 114 3.04 -3.46 -23.73
N ASN A 115 3.79 -4.27 -24.50
CA ASN A 115 4.58 -5.38 -23.99
C ASN A 115 5.86 -4.87 -23.31
N ARG A 116 5.77 -4.63 -22.00
CA ARG A 116 6.86 -4.08 -21.17
C ARG A 116 8.01 -5.05 -20.92
N SER A 117 7.90 -6.30 -21.37
CA SER A 117 8.98 -7.27 -21.32
C SER A 117 10.13 -6.92 -22.26
N THR A 118 9.85 -6.17 -23.34
CA THR A 118 10.90 -5.73 -24.28
C THR A 118 11.57 -4.45 -23.79
N TRP A 119 10.81 -3.52 -23.21
CA TRP A 119 11.31 -2.22 -22.72
C TRP A 119 12.52 -2.41 -21.81
N ASP A 120 13.65 -1.83 -22.18
CA ASP A 120 14.94 -2.16 -21.58
C ASP A 120 15.59 -1.01 -20.81
N ASN A 121 15.19 0.23 -21.04
CA ASN A 121 15.51 1.39 -20.21
C ASN A 121 14.29 1.92 -19.44
N LEU A 122 14.56 2.76 -18.43
CA LEU A 122 13.53 3.35 -17.57
C LEU A 122 12.64 4.36 -18.30
N TYR A 123 13.14 5.01 -19.35
CA TYR A 123 12.46 6.13 -19.99
C TYR A 123 11.35 5.67 -20.95
N GLU A 124 11.35 4.39 -21.32
CA GLU A 124 10.23 3.71 -21.99
C GLU A 124 8.90 3.81 -21.23
N TYR A 125 8.95 4.11 -19.92
CA TYR A 125 7.78 4.28 -19.08
C TYR A 125 7.33 5.74 -18.98
N HIS A 126 8.08 6.71 -19.51
CA HIS A 126 7.72 8.12 -19.47
C HIS A 126 6.41 8.35 -20.23
N ASP A 127 5.48 9.09 -19.61
CA ASP A 127 4.12 9.30 -20.09
C ASP A 127 3.27 8.02 -20.30
N TYR A 128 3.65 6.88 -19.71
CA TYR A 128 2.85 5.67 -19.80
C TYR A 128 1.56 5.81 -18.98
N SER A 129 0.40 5.64 -19.63
CA SER A 129 -0.91 5.66 -18.98
C SER A 129 -1.85 4.64 -19.61
N ASP A 130 -2.31 3.66 -18.83
CA ASP A 130 -3.16 2.57 -19.31
C ASP A 130 -3.92 1.89 -18.16
N ASN A 131 -4.83 0.97 -18.52
CA ASN A 131 -5.34 -0.03 -17.60
C ASN A 131 -4.21 -0.96 -17.11
N ILE A 132 -4.46 -1.65 -15.99
CA ILE A 132 -3.47 -2.58 -15.43
C ILE A 132 -3.29 -3.79 -16.34
N ARG A 133 -2.04 -3.99 -16.78
CA ARG A 133 -1.61 -5.08 -17.66
C ARG A 133 -0.45 -5.84 -17.05
N ASP A 134 -0.36 -7.12 -17.38
CA ASP A 134 0.84 -7.90 -17.11
C ASP A 134 2.05 -7.37 -17.90
N ILE A 135 3.23 -7.94 -17.65
CA ILE A 135 4.47 -7.53 -18.32
C ILE A 135 4.46 -7.79 -19.82
N ASN A 136 3.62 -8.70 -20.32
CA ASN A 136 3.50 -9.04 -21.73
C ASN A 136 2.50 -8.13 -22.47
N GLY A 137 1.85 -7.20 -21.76
CA GLY A 137 0.84 -6.30 -22.30
C GLY A 137 -0.59 -6.84 -22.28
N ASN A 138 -0.84 -8.01 -21.66
CA ASN A 138 -2.19 -8.55 -21.54
C ASN A 138 -2.94 -7.85 -20.40
N LEU A 139 -4.21 -7.56 -20.63
CA LEU A 139 -5.06 -6.97 -19.61
C LEU A 139 -5.32 -7.96 -18.47
N ILE A 140 -5.15 -7.51 -17.23
CA ILE A 140 -5.57 -8.28 -16.04
C ILE A 140 -7.03 -7.91 -15.77
N THR A 141 -7.94 -8.80 -16.14
CA THR A 141 -9.39 -8.50 -16.20
C THR A 141 -9.94 -8.12 -14.83
N GLU A 142 -9.44 -8.75 -13.78
CA GLU A 142 -9.81 -8.51 -12.39
C GLU A 142 -9.44 -7.10 -11.90
N LEU A 143 -8.51 -6.43 -12.60
CA LEU A 143 -8.03 -5.09 -12.28
C LEU A 143 -8.45 -4.04 -13.31
N ALA A 144 -9.40 -4.36 -14.20
CA ALA A 144 -9.80 -3.47 -15.30
C ALA A 144 -10.32 -2.09 -14.84
N ALA A 145 -10.82 -1.99 -13.61
CA ALA A 145 -11.28 -0.75 -13.02
C ALA A 145 -10.14 0.11 -12.40
N TYR A 146 -8.91 -0.42 -12.34
CA TYR A 146 -7.72 0.32 -11.97
C TYR A 146 -7.00 0.87 -13.20
N GLN A 147 -6.35 2.00 -13.05
CA GLN A 147 -5.48 2.61 -14.06
C GLN A 147 -4.14 2.98 -13.43
N VAL A 148 -3.09 2.93 -14.23
CA VAL A 148 -1.76 3.38 -13.85
C VAL A 148 -1.31 4.49 -14.78
N ALA A 149 -0.68 5.52 -14.21
CA ALA A 149 0.04 6.56 -14.90
C ALA A 149 1.46 6.63 -14.34
N ILE A 150 2.46 6.68 -15.22
CA ILE A 150 3.87 6.71 -14.89
C ILE A 150 4.49 7.93 -15.56
N ASP A 151 5.23 8.69 -14.77
CA ASP A 151 6.03 9.80 -15.23
C ASP A 151 7.48 9.62 -14.78
N ILE A 152 8.40 10.06 -15.63
CA ILE A 152 9.84 9.92 -15.46
C ILE A 152 10.45 11.31 -15.70
N ASP A 153 10.77 11.99 -14.62
CA ASP A 153 11.40 13.31 -14.68
C ASP A 153 12.93 13.15 -14.69
N VAL A 154 13.53 13.56 -15.81
CA VAL A 154 14.98 13.70 -16.00
C VAL A 154 15.38 15.13 -16.34
N SER A 155 14.48 16.09 -16.05
CA SER A 155 14.63 17.48 -16.47
C SER A 155 15.88 18.15 -15.90
N ALA A 156 16.42 19.11 -16.65
CA ALA A 156 17.44 20.00 -16.13
C ALA A 156 16.93 20.74 -14.88
N GLY A 157 17.76 20.81 -13.84
CA GLY A 157 17.41 21.40 -12.54
C GLY A 157 16.75 20.42 -11.56
N LEU A 158 16.48 19.16 -11.94
CA LEU A 158 16.18 18.12 -10.97
C LEU A 158 17.41 17.90 -10.08
N THR A 159 17.23 18.01 -8.77
CA THR A 159 18.30 17.89 -7.77
C THR A 159 18.06 16.73 -6.82
N LEU A 160 19.14 16.09 -6.40
CA LEU A 160 19.17 15.09 -5.34
C LEU A 160 20.42 15.32 -4.49
N ASP A 161 20.25 16.09 -3.41
CA ASP A 161 21.36 16.60 -2.57
C ASP A 161 22.41 17.35 -3.40
N THR A 162 23.63 16.84 -3.51
CA THR A 162 24.71 17.47 -4.28
C THR A 162 24.65 17.17 -5.77
N LEU A 163 23.77 16.28 -6.22
CA LEU A 163 23.59 15.95 -7.63
C LEU A 163 22.55 16.88 -8.26
N SER A 164 22.79 17.32 -9.49
CA SER A 164 21.84 18.11 -10.28
C SER A 164 21.93 17.74 -11.75
N ASN A 165 20.78 17.54 -12.40
CA ASN A 165 20.74 17.45 -13.85
C ASN A 165 21.01 18.82 -14.48
N SER A 166 21.79 18.85 -15.57
CA SER A 166 22.09 20.04 -16.39
C SER A 166 21.36 19.95 -17.74
N SER A 167 21.19 21.09 -18.41
CA SER A 167 20.75 21.10 -19.82
C SER A 167 21.88 20.82 -20.81
N THR A 168 23.14 20.88 -20.36
CA THR A 168 24.33 20.66 -21.18
C THR A 168 24.86 19.23 -21.09
N CYS A 169 24.46 18.46 -20.07
CA CYS A 169 24.92 17.10 -19.81
C CYS A 169 23.74 16.13 -19.85
N PRO A 170 23.94 14.86 -20.26
CA PRO A 170 22.92 13.83 -20.09
C PRO A 170 22.55 13.70 -18.61
N ALA A 171 21.27 13.52 -18.31
CA ALA A 171 20.81 13.43 -16.93
C ALA A 171 21.45 12.24 -16.20
N THR A 172 21.74 12.44 -14.92
CA THR A 172 22.27 11.41 -14.01
C THR A 172 21.26 11.01 -12.94
N ILE A 173 20.16 11.76 -12.83
CA ILE A 173 19.06 11.56 -11.89
C ILE A 173 17.77 11.40 -12.68
N ALA A 174 16.98 10.39 -12.31
CA ALA A 174 15.60 10.25 -12.73
C ALA A 174 14.71 10.19 -11.48
N ARG A 175 13.63 10.97 -11.47
CA ARG A 175 12.54 10.80 -10.51
C ARG A 175 11.42 10.04 -11.20
N ILE A 176 11.01 8.94 -10.60
CA ILE A 176 9.96 8.04 -11.07
C ILE A 176 8.72 8.32 -10.25
N ASP A 177 7.63 8.75 -10.87
CA ASP A 177 6.34 8.96 -10.23
C ASP A 177 5.32 7.93 -10.77
N ILE A 178 4.82 7.08 -9.88
CA ILE A 178 3.79 6.09 -10.19
C ILE A 178 2.49 6.51 -9.53
N SER A 179 1.45 6.75 -10.33
CA SER A 179 0.10 7.06 -9.86
C SER A 179 -0.86 5.93 -10.24
N VAL A 180 -1.50 5.33 -9.26
CA VAL A 180 -2.55 4.31 -9.47
C VAL A 180 -3.89 4.90 -9.06
N THR A 181 -4.83 4.91 -10.00
CA THR A 181 -6.23 5.33 -9.77
C THR A 181 -7.07 4.08 -9.52
N ASP A 182 -7.79 4.06 -8.40
CA ASP A 182 -8.68 2.97 -8.01
C ASP A 182 -10.12 3.15 -8.55
N PRO A 183 -11.00 2.14 -8.42
CA PRO A 183 -12.38 2.21 -8.91
C PRO A 183 -13.24 3.31 -8.24
N SER A 184 -12.82 3.81 -7.08
CA SER A 184 -13.45 4.91 -6.36
C SER A 184 -12.88 6.28 -6.77
N ASN A 185 -12.04 6.31 -7.81
CA ASN A 185 -11.30 7.49 -8.30
C ASN A 185 -10.31 8.08 -7.29
N GLN A 186 -9.86 7.30 -6.31
CA GLN A 186 -8.78 7.70 -5.42
C GLN A 186 -7.44 7.42 -6.08
N VAL A 187 -6.51 8.37 -5.96
CA VAL A 187 -5.17 8.26 -6.54
C VAL A 187 -4.17 7.94 -5.44
N THR A 188 -3.48 6.81 -5.58
CA THR A 188 -2.32 6.46 -4.76
C THR A 188 -1.05 6.74 -5.55
N ARG A 189 -0.17 7.61 -5.02
CA ARG A 189 1.09 7.97 -5.66
C ARG A 189 2.30 7.48 -4.87
N LEU A 190 3.26 6.88 -5.55
CA LEU A 190 4.59 6.57 -5.03
C LEU A 190 5.63 7.22 -5.92
N SER A 191 6.64 7.82 -5.29
CA SER A 191 7.77 8.42 -5.99
C SER A 191 9.07 7.73 -5.55
N GLY A 192 9.96 7.48 -6.50
CA GLY A 192 11.30 6.97 -6.25
C GLY A 192 12.33 7.77 -7.02
N TYR A 193 13.55 7.81 -6.52
CA TYR A 193 14.68 8.37 -7.25
C TYR A 193 15.58 7.24 -7.72
N ARG A 194 16.14 7.43 -8.90
CA ARG A 194 17.18 6.57 -9.44
C ARG A 194 18.33 7.43 -9.92
N THR A 195 19.55 6.99 -9.63
CA THR A 195 20.75 7.58 -10.18
C THR A 195 21.38 6.65 -11.21
N ALA A 196 22.02 7.24 -12.20
CA ALA A 196 22.79 6.53 -13.18
C ALA A 196 24.18 6.20 -12.60
N TYR A 197 24.63 4.96 -12.72
CA TYR A 197 25.94 4.51 -12.22
C TYR A 197 27.06 4.79 -13.23
N TRP A 198 27.16 6.04 -13.69
CA TRP A 198 28.20 6.52 -14.61
C TRP A 198 28.64 7.91 -14.17
N ASP A 199 29.83 8.32 -14.59
CA ASP A 199 30.41 9.62 -14.28
C ASP A 199 30.81 10.33 -15.58
N GLU A 200 30.09 11.41 -15.89
CA GLU A 200 30.31 12.25 -17.07
C GLU A 200 31.74 12.81 -17.14
N SER A 201 32.35 13.13 -15.99
CA SER A 201 33.68 13.75 -15.90
C SER A 201 34.80 12.82 -16.35
N THR A 202 34.55 11.51 -16.32
CA THR A 202 35.50 10.48 -16.73
C THR A 202 35.35 10.07 -18.20
N TYR A 203 34.24 10.43 -18.84
CA TYR A 203 33.89 9.96 -20.18
C TYR A 203 34.34 10.93 -21.28
N TRP A 204 34.14 12.23 -21.10
CA TRP A 204 34.59 13.27 -22.04
C TRP A 204 35.70 14.12 -21.43
N ALA A 205 36.77 14.36 -22.20
CA ALA A 205 37.89 15.18 -21.75
C ALA A 205 37.43 16.64 -21.55
N GLY A 206 37.33 17.06 -20.29
CA GLY A 206 36.81 18.39 -19.90
C GLY A 206 35.36 18.39 -19.42
N GLY A 207 34.74 17.21 -19.28
CA GLY A 207 33.34 17.06 -18.91
C GLY A 207 32.39 17.31 -20.09
N CYS A 208 31.15 17.59 -19.72
CA CYS A 208 30.09 18.13 -20.55
C CYS A 208 29.78 19.56 -20.09
#